data_AF-A0A381WF27-F1
#
_entry.id   AF-A0A381WF27-F1
#
_cell.length_a   1.000
_cell.length_b   1.000
_cell.length_c   1.000
_cell.angle_alpha   90.00
_cell.angle_beta   90.00
_cell.angle_gamma   90.00
#
_symmetry.space_group_name_H-M   'P 1'
#
loop_
_entity.id
_entity.type
_entity.pdbx_description
1 polymer ?
#
loop_
_entity_poly.entity_id
_entity_poly.type
_entity_poly.pdbx_seq_one_letter_code
_entity_poly.pdbx_strand_id
1 'polypeptide(L)'
;GLAHGHFEEKGVGSGRSSLIFPSDIASLSCHYLALGHWDVYTDVSQGDVPAFYSGAPAGIFRSNFSAITVDLDPENGVTHRLRKFD
;
A
#
# COMPACT_ATOMS: atom_id res chain seq x y z
N GLY A 1 -0.22 2.22 10.37
CA GLY A 1 1.25 2.09 10.33
C GLY A 1 1.80 2.65 9.04
N LEU A 2 3.13 2.74 8.92
CA LEU A 2 3.84 3.12 7.70
C LEU A 2 4.97 2.12 7.46
N ALA A 3 5.17 1.70 6.21
CA ALA A 3 6.30 0.87 5.81
C ALA A 3 6.75 1.18 4.37
N HIS A 4 7.97 0.77 4.03
CA HIS A 4 8.53 0.91 2.70
C HIS A 4 9.25 -0.39 2.32
N GLY A 5 8.85 -1.01 1.21
CA GLY A 5 9.40 -2.31 0.81
C GLY A 5 8.69 -2.87 -0.40
N HIS A 6 9.13 -4.04 -0.85
CA HIS A 6 8.56 -4.74 -1.98
C HIS A 6 7.58 -5.81 -1.49
N PHE A 7 6.30 -5.70 -1.84
CA PHE A 7 5.34 -6.76 -1.55
C PHE A 7 5.65 -7.98 -2.43
N GLU A 8 5.77 -9.15 -1.82
CA GLU A 8 6.03 -10.39 -2.55
C GLU A 8 5.11 -11.52 -2.07
N GLU A 9 4.47 -12.19 -3.01
CA GLU A 9 3.72 -13.40 -2.75
C GLU A 9 4.64 -14.54 -2.31
N LYS A 10 4.16 -15.36 -1.37
CA LYS A 10 4.98 -16.43 -0.78
C LYS A 10 5.46 -17.41 -1.87
N GLY A 11 6.78 -17.63 -1.91
CA GLY A 11 7.40 -18.62 -2.79
C GLY A 11 7.71 -18.12 -4.20
N VAL A 12 7.47 -16.84 -4.50
CA VAL A 12 7.90 -16.24 -5.78
C VAL A 12 9.42 -16.19 -5.87
N GLY A 13 10.10 -15.74 -4.82
CA GLY A 13 11.57 -15.70 -4.78
C GLY A 13 12.16 -14.80 -5.86
N SER A 14 11.63 -13.58 -6.03
CA SER A 14 11.99 -12.67 -7.13
C SER A 14 13.43 -12.14 -7.09
N GLY A 15 14.15 -12.37 -5.98
CA GLY A 15 15.46 -11.78 -5.73
C GLY A 15 15.42 -10.29 -5.38
N ARG A 16 14.24 -9.72 -5.14
CA ARG A 16 14.08 -8.35 -4.65
C ARG A 16 14.51 -8.23 -3.19
N SER A 17 14.87 -7.01 -2.79
CA SER A 17 15.25 -6.68 -1.42
C SER A 17 14.10 -5.97 -0.68
N SER A 18 14.22 -5.87 0.64
CA SER A 18 13.23 -5.21 1.52
C SER A 18 11.83 -5.79 1.35
N LEU A 19 11.74 -7.12 1.39
CA LEU A 19 10.50 -7.85 1.17
C LEU A 19 9.50 -7.61 2.31
N ILE A 20 8.24 -7.48 1.93
CA ILE A 20 7.08 -7.51 2.81
C ILE A 20 6.20 -8.64 2.32
N PHE A 21 5.95 -9.64 3.17
CA PHE A 21 5.12 -10.79 2.83
C PHE A 21 3.67 -10.60 3.28
N PRO A 22 2.72 -11.34 2.70
CA PRO A 22 1.32 -11.33 3.13
C PRO A 22 1.13 -11.49 4.65
N SER A 23 1.91 -12.40 5.26
CA SER A 23 1.86 -12.66 6.71
C SER A 23 2.34 -11.48 7.56
N ASP A 24 3.25 -10.67 7.03
CA ASP A 24 3.77 -9.51 7.76
C ASP A 24 2.68 -8.45 7.90
N ILE A 25 1.84 -8.28 6.88
CA ILE A 25 0.70 -7.35 6.89
C ILE A 25 -0.44 -7.92 7.74
N ALA A 26 -0.82 -9.19 7.53
CA ALA A 26 -1.95 -9.82 8.22
C ALA A 26 -1.78 -9.92 9.74
N SER A 27 -0.53 -9.89 10.24
CA SER A 27 -0.23 -9.97 11.67
C SER A 27 -0.22 -8.60 12.39
N LEU A 28 -0.39 -7.49 11.66
CA LEU A 28 -0.39 -6.16 12.25
C LEU A 28 -1.69 -5.88 13.02
N SER A 29 -1.56 -5.15 14.12
CA SER A 29 -2.69 -4.69 14.95
C SER A 29 -3.14 -3.27 14.60
N CYS A 30 -2.87 -2.80 13.37
CA CYS A 30 -3.22 -1.45 12.94
C CYS A 30 -4.42 -1.45 11.99
N HIS A 31 -5.24 -0.40 12.05
CA HIS A 31 -6.43 -0.27 11.19
C HIS A 31 -6.11 0.02 9.71
N TYR A 32 -4.87 0.43 9.42
CA TYR A 32 -4.43 0.82 8.08
C TYR A 32 -2.91 0.81 7.97
N LEU A 33 -2.36 0.35 6.86
CA LEU A 33 -0.93 0.41 6.53
C LEU A 33 -0.69 1.21 5.23
N ALA A 34 0.03 2.33 5.34
CA ALA A 34 0.52 3.02 4.15
C ALA A 34 1.87 2.41 3.71
N LEU A 35 1.95 2.02 2.43
CA LEU A 35 3.16 1.50 1.82
C LEU A 35 3.73 2.48 0.79
N GLY A 36 5.06 2.60 0.78
CA GLY A 36 5.83 3.19 -0.31
C GLY A 36 6.78 2.16 -0.92
N HIS A 37 7.32 2.48 -2.10
CA HIS A 37 8.30 1.73 -2.93
C HIS A 37 7.79 1.56 -4.35
N TRP A 38 6.48 1.37 -4.52
CA TRP A 38 5.85 1.28 -5.84
C TRP A 38 5.21 2.62 -6.23
N ASP A 39 5.55 3.10 -7.42
CA ASP A 39 5.01 4.33 -7.99
C ASP A 39 3.59 4.15 -8.56
N VAL A 40 3.06 2.93 -8.50
CA VAL A 40 1.72 2.56 -8.96
C VAL A 40 0.83 2.29 -7.77
N TYR A 41 -0.38 2.84 -7.79
CA TYR A 41 -1.40 2.48 -6.80
C TYR A 41 -1.70 0.98 -6.86
N THR A 42 -1.58 0.31 -5.73
CA THR A 42 -1.90 -1.11 -5.59
C THR A 42 -2.49 -1.39 -4.21
N ASP A 43 -3.59 -2.14 -4.19
CA ASP A 43 -4.15 -2.74 -2.99
C ASP A 43 -3.44 -4.06 -2.71
N VAL A 44 -2.79 -4.16 -1.55
CA VAL A 44 -2.13 -5.36 -1.05
C VAL A 44 -2.64 -5.74 0.34
N SER A 45 -3.87 -5.34 0.67
CA SER A 45 -4.51 -5.61 1.96
C SER A 45 -4.50 -7.10 2.31
N GLN A 46 -4.25 -7.42 3.58
CA GLN A 46 -4.18 -8.80 4.06
C GLN A 46 -4.94 -8.95 5.37
N GLY A 47 -5.77 -10.00 5.46
CA GLY A 47 -6.67 -10.17 6.60
C GLY A 47 -7.53 -8.93 6.81
N ASP A 48 -7.56 -8.43 8.04
CA ASP A 48 -8.33 -7.24 8.43
C ASP A 48 -7.51 -5.94 8.34
N VAL A 49 -6.35 -5.95 7.68
CA VAL A 49 -5.46 -4.79 7.56
C VAL A 49 -5.50 -4.24 6.13
N PRO A 50 -6.25 -3.15 5.88
CA PRO A 50 -6.16 -2.39 4.65
C PRO A 50 -4.74 -1.87 4.44
N ALA A 51 -4.13 -2.22 3.30
CA ALA A 51 -2.73 -1.87 3.00
C ALA A 51 -2.58 -1.49 1.53
N PHE A 52 -2.04 -0.30 1.28
CA PHE A 52 -1.97 0.25 -0.08
C PHE A 52 -0.63 0.89 -0.35
N TYR A 53 -0.12 0.65 -1.55
CA TYR A 53 0.79 1.57 -2.21
C TYR A 53 -0.05 2.72 -2.77
N SER A 54 0.25 3.96 -2.39
CA SER A 54 -0.50 5.13 -2.86
C SER A 54 -0.19 5.51 -4.31
N GLY A 55 0.88 4.93 -4.87
CA GLY A 55 1.56 5.43 -6.06
C GLY A 55 2.39 6.67 -5.76
N ALA A 56 2.89 7.30 -6.84
CA ALA A 56 3.70 8.51 -6.76
C ALA A 56 2.90 9.76 -7.20
N PRO A 57 2.91 10.87 -6.44
CA PRO A 57 2.20 12.10 -6.83
C PRO A 57 2.90 12.88 -7.94
N ALA A 58 4.17 12.54 -8.23
CA ALA A 58 4.98 13.08 -9.32
C ALA A 58 6.13 12.09 -9.62
N GLY A 59 6.69 12.14 -10.83
CA GLY A 59 7.74 11.21 -11.25
C GLY A 59 8.28 11.51 -12.64
N ILE A 60 9.27 10.72 -13.05
CA ILE A 60 9.95 10.89 -14.35
C ILE A 60 9.03 10.47 -15.51
N PHE A 61 8.24 9.42 -15.30
CA PHE A 61 7.25 8.97 -16.26
C PHE A 61 5.91 9.65 -15.96
N ARG A 62 5.45 10.50 -16.89
CA ARG A 62 4.25 11.34 -16.75
C ARG A 62 2.92 10.58 -16.85
N SER A 63 2.85 9.36 -16.34
CA SER A 63 1.61 8.59 -16.39
C SER A 63 1.31 7.94 -15.06
N ASN A 64 0.03 7.97 -14.68
CA ASN A 64 -0.53 7.33 -13.49
C ASN A 64 -0.06 7.91 -12.15
N PHE A 65 0.25 9.21 -12.10
CA PHE A 65 0.47 9.86 -10.81
C PHE A 65 -0.76 9.70 -9.93
N SER A 66 -0.52 9.37 -8.68
CA SER A 66 -1.59 9.09 -7.74
C SER A 66 -1.23 9.39 -6.30
N ALA A 67 -2.28 9.63 -5.54
CA ALA A 67 -2.28 9.66 -4.10
C ALA A 67 -3.60 9.08 -3.62
N ILE A 68 -3.65 8.63 -2.38
CA ILE A 68 -4.89 8.19 -1.74
C ILE A 68 -5.21 9.09 -0.56
N THR A 69 -6.48 9.45 -0.42
CA THR A 69 -6.99 10.01 0.83
C THR A 69 -7.59 8.85 1.63
N VAL A 70 -7.24 8.77 2.90
CA VAL A 70 -7.72 7.73 3.81
C VAL A 70 -8.48 8.42 4.93
N ASP A 71 -9.71 7.99 5.16
CA ASP A 71 -10.52 8.41 6.29
C ASP A 71 -10.48 7.31 7.35
N LEU A 72 -10.21 7.71 8.60
CA LEU A 72 -10.10 6.82 9.75
C LEU A 72 -11.18 7.21 10.74
N ASP A 73 -12.26 6.44 10.74
CA ASP A 73 -13.44 6.69 11.56
C ASP A 73 -13.60 5.55 12.58
N PRO A 74 -13.66 5.84 13.90
CA PRO A 74 -13.90 4.82 14.92
C PRO A 74 -15.24 4.07 14.77
N GLU A 75 -16.27 4.70 14.21
CA GLU A 75 -17.60 4.13 14.03
C GLU A 75 -17.72 3.40 12.68
N ASN A 76 -17.17 4.00 11.62
CA ASN A 76 -17.34 3.52 10.24
C ASN A 76 -16.13 2.74 9.69
N GLY A 77 -15.05 2.65 10.45
CA GLY A 77 -13.81 1.98 10.06
C GLY A 77 -12.94 2.81 9.12
N VAL A 78 -12.18 2.13 8.27
CA VAL A 78 -11.25 2.77 7.32
C VAL A 78 -11.85 2.79 5.94
N THR A 79 -11.87 3.97 5.32
CA THR A 79 -12.24 4.12 3.90
C THR A 79 -11.13 4.84 3.15
N HIS A 80 -10.99 4.57 1.85
CA HIS A 80 -9.99 5.23 1.03
C HIS A 80 -10.54 5.68 -0.33
N ARG A 81 -9.90 6.71 -0.88
CA ARG A 81 -10.22 7.24 -2.21
C ARG A 81 -8.94 7.50 -2.98
N LEU A 82 -8.82 6.86 -4.14
CA LEU A 82 -7.76 7.13 -5.11
C LEU A 82 -7.98 8.48 -5.79
N ARG A 83 -6.93 9.30 -5.84
CA ARG A 83 -6.80 10.50 -6.64
C ARG A 83 -5.73 10.25 -7.69
N LYS A 84 -6.07 10.46 -8.95
CA LYS A 84 -5.11 10.42 -10.07
C LYS A 84 -4.83 11.85 -10.52
N PHE A 85 -3.60 12.09 -10.95
CA PHE A 85 -3.16 13.37 -11.47
C PHE A 85 -2.70 13.19 -12.92
N ASP A 86 -2.91 14.23 -13.72
CA ASP A 86 -2.49 14.34 -15.12
C ASP A 86 -1.11 15.05 -15.24
#